data_AF-A0A9P7A341-F1
#
_entry.id   AF-A0A9P7A341-F1
#
_cell.length_a   1.000
_cell.length_b   1.000
_cell.length_c   1.000
_cell.angle_alpha   90.00
_cell.angle_beta   90.00
_cell.angle_gamma   90.00
#
_symmetry.space_group_name_H-M   'P 1'
#
loop_
_entity.id
_entity.type
_entity.pdbx_description
1 polymer ?
#
loop_
_entity_poly.entity_id
_entity_poly.type
_entity_poly.pdbx_seq_one_letter_code
_entity_poly.pdbx_strand_id
1 'polypeptide(L)'
;MRFLAEDPNKAALPDFTSEEHAEARAHLTNNLVGVDEAHAAQTLASLWSISNKTAKARWATRLEEARVAERKRVDEDAQRYQTLDKQDA
;
A
#
# COMPACT_ATOMS: atom_id res chain seq x y z
N MET A 1 13.02 12.29 5.18
CA MET A 1 12.68 11.76 3.84
C MET A 1 11.30 11.13 3.93
N ARG A 2 10.32 11.67 3.19
CA ARG A 2 8.99 11.06 3.10
C ARG A 2 9.11 9.94 2.08
N PHE A 3 9.22 8.69 2.53
CA PHE A 3 9.03 7.56 1.62
C PHE A 3 7.61 7.71 1.07
N LEU A 4 7.49 8.20 -0.16
CA LEU A 4 6.27 8.01 -0.94
C LEU A 4 6.09 6.50 -0.96
N ALA A 5 5.22 5.98 -0.09
CA ALA A 5 4.95 4.56 -0.03
C ALA A 5 4.61 4.12 -1.45
N GLU A 6 5.40 3.22 -2.03
CA GLU A 6 5.14 2.70 -3.36
C GLU A 6 3.69 2.17 -3.41
N ASP A 7 3.03 2.40 -4.55
CA ASP A 7 1.64 1.98 -4.73
C ASP A 7 1.56 0.45 -4.58
N PRO A 8 0.92 -0.07 -3.52
CA PRO A 8 0.85 -1.51 -3.28
C PRO A 8 0.07 -2.25 -4.38
N ASN A 9 -0.69 -1.54 -5.22
CA ASN A 9 -1.34 -2.12 -6.39
C ASN A 9 -0.36 -2.48 -7.51
N LYS A 10 0.85 -1.91 -7.52
CA LYS A 10 1.92 -2.23 -8.47
C LYS A 10 2.87 -3.33 -7.98
N ALA A 11 2.77 -3.69 -6.70
CA ALA A 11 3.63 -4.71 -6.12
C ALA A 11 3.24 -6.11 -6.64
N ALA A 12 4.18 -6.79 -7.28
CA ALA A 12 4.05 -8.20 -7.65
C ALA A 12 4.46 -9.10 -6.48
N LEU A 13 3.89 -10.31 -6.43
CA LEU A 13 4.28 -11.31 -5.44
C LEU A 13 5.75 -11.72 -5.69
N PRO A 14 6.66 -11.59 -4.70
CA PRO A 14 8.03 -12.07 -4.85
C PRO A 14 8.09 -13.59 -5.01
N ASP A 15 9.08 -14.07 -5.76
CA ASP A 15 9.33 -15.50 -5.89
C ASP A 15 10.08 -16.01 -4.65
N PHE A 16 9.33 -16.38 -3.62
CA PHE A 16 9.86 -16.92 -2.37
C PHE A 16 10.52 -18.30 -2.49
N THR A 17 10.55 -18.91 -3.69
CA THR A 17 11.31 -20.14 -3.94
C THR A 17 12.73 -19.87 -4.44
N SER A 18 13.02 -18.64 -4.88
CA SER A 18 14.34 -18.23 -5.36
C SER A 18 15.41 -18.20 -4.25
N GLU A 19 16.68 -18.27 -4.63
CA GLU A 19 17.81 -18.26 -3.69
C GLU A 19 17.88 -16.97 -2.85
N GLU A 20 17.39 -15.85 -3.38
CA GLU A 20 17.32 -14.57 -2.67
C GLU A 20 16.57 -14.66 -1.33
N HIS A 21 15.63 -15.61 -1.22
CA HIS A 21 14.83 -15.84 -0.02
C HIS A 21 15.21 -17.11 0.75
N ALA A 22 16.35 -17.75 0.42
CA ALA A 22 16.81 -18.97 1.08
C ALA A 22 16.98 -18.80 2.58
N GLU A 23 17.54 -17.66 3.03
CA GLU A 23 17.69 -17.39 4.46
C GLU A 23 16.35 -17.28 5.19
N ALA A 24 15.37 -16.60 4.57
CA ALA A 24 14.04 -16.45 5.14
C ALA A 24 13.31 -17.80 5.24
N ARG A 25 13.49 -18.69 4.25
CA ARG A 25 12.97 -20.05 4.32
C ARG A 25 13.67 -20.88 5.38
N ALA A 26 15.00 -20.84 5.42
CA ALA A 26 15.81 -21.53 6.44
C ALA A 26 15.43 -21.12 7.86
N HIS A 27 15.12 -19.84 8.07
CA HIS A 27 14.66 -19.36 9.37
C HIS A 27 13.31 -19.98 9.78
N LEU A 28 12.40 -20.21 8.84
CA LEU A 28 11.13 -20.88 9.12
C LEU A 28 11.32 -22.38 9.35
N THR A 29 12.12 -23.05 8.52
CA THR A 29 12.34 -24.51 8.65
C THR A 29 13.11 -24.86 9.93
N ASN A 30 14.07 -24.02 10.35
CA ASN A 30 14.85 -24.25 11.57
C ASN A 30 14.06 -23.97 12.86
N ASN A 31 13.08 -23.07 12.83
CA ASN A 31 12.33 -22.67 14.02
C ASN A 31 10.94 -23.30 14.13
N LEU A 32 10.40 -23.87 13.06
CA LEU A 32 9.07 -24.48 13.03
C LEU A 32 9.18 -25.96 12.68
N VAL A 33 8.85 -26.81 13.64
CA VAL A 33 8.84 -28.26 13.45
C VAL A 33 7.82 -28.63 12.37
N GLY A 34 8.25 -29.41 11.37
CA GLY A 34 7.39 -29.92 10.30
C GLY A 34 7.20 -28.97 9.12
N VAL A 35 7.92 -27.84 9.08
CA VAL A 35 7.93 -26.94 7.92
C VAL A 35 9.12 -27.31 7.04
N ASP A 36 8.85 -27.81 5.83
CA ASP A 36 9.86 -27.95 4.78
C ASP A 36 10.04 -26.64 3.98
N GLU A 37 11.01 -26.62 3.08
CA GLU A 37 11.31 -25.45 2.23
C GLU A 37 10.09 -24.98 1.41
N ALA A 38 9.26 -25.90 0.92
CA ALA A 38 8.08 -25.55 0.13
C ALA A 38 7.00 -24.90 1.00
N HIS A 39 6.75 -25.45 2.20
CA HIS A 39 5.84 -24.86 3.18
C HIS A 39 6.36 -23.51 3.71
N ALA A 40 7.68 -23.34 3.85
CA ALA A 40 8.29 -22.08 4.22
C ALA A 40 8.05 -21.01 3.14
N ALA A 41 8.31 -21.32 1.86
CA ALA A 41 8.04 -20.41 0.75
C ALA A 41 6.55 -20.01 0.67
N GLN A 42 5.66 -20.99 0.85
CA GLN A 42 4.21 -20.76 0.84
C GLN A 42 3.75 -19.89 2.03
N THR A 43 4.37 -20.06 3.19
CA THR A 43 4.13 -19.22 4.37
C THR A 43 4.54 -17.78 4.10
N LEU A 44 5.73 -17.56 3.53
CA LEU A 44 6.19 -16.22 3.15
C LEU A 44 5.27 -15.55 2.11
N ALA A 45 4.84 -16.30 1.09
CA ALA A 45 3.89 -15.81 0.08
C ALA A 45 2.54 -15.41 0.70
N SER A 46 2.06 -16.19 1.66
CA SER A 46 0.81 -15.93 2.36
C SER A 46 0.91 -14.68 3.24
N LEU A 47 1.99 -14.56 4.03
CA LEU A 47 2.25 -13.39 4.87
C LEU A 47 2.38 -12.12 4.04
N TRP A 48 3.13 -12.17 2.94
CA TRP A 48 3.25 -11.06 2.02
C TRP A 48 1.89 -10.65 1.44
N SER A 49 1.07 -11.62 1.02
CA SER A 49 -0.25 -11.36 0.46
C SER A 49 -1.19 -10.68 1.48
N ILE A 50 -1.15 -11.11 2.74
CA ILE A 50 -1.93 -10.49 3.82
C ILE A 50 -1.46 -9.04 4.04
N SER A 51 -0.15 -8.84 4.16
CA SER A 51 0.44 -7.51 4.33
C SER A 51 0.09 -6.57 3.17
N ASN A 52 0.21 -7.05 1.93
CA ASN A 52 -0.09 -6.28 0.74
C ASN A 52 -1.58 -5.90 0.66
N LYS A 53 -2.50 -6.80 1.05
CA LYS A 53 -3.93 -6.47 1.15
C LYS A 53 -4.19 -5.33 2.14
N THR A 54 -3.57 -5.36 3.31
CA THR A 54 -3.68 -4.28 4.30
C THR A 54 -3.09 -2.97 3.75
N ALA A 55 -1.96 -3.04 3.04
CA ALA A 55 -1.36 -1.88 2.40
C ALA A 55 -2.28 -1.27 1.33
N LYS A 56 -2.90 -2.10 0.46
CA LYS A 56 -3.88 -1.66 -0.54
C LYS A 56 -5.09 -0.98 0.08
N ALA A 57 -5.63 -1.51 1.17
CA ALA A 57 -6.74 -0.89 1.89
C ALA A 57 -6.35 0.52 2.41
N ARG A 58 -5.19 0.65 3.06
CA ARG A 58 -4.68 1.93 3.54
C ARG A 58 -4.42 2.92 2.41
N TRP A 59 -3.90 2.43 1.28
CA TRP A 59 -3.69 3.24 0.08
C TRP A 59 -5.01 3.77 -0.47
N ALA A 60 -6.05 2.93 -0.56
CA ALA A 60 -7.38 3.34 -1.00
C ALA A 60 -7.97 4.45 -0.10
N THR A 61 -7.82 4.32 1.23
CA THR A 61 -8.23 5.38 2.17
C THR A 61 -7.51 6.70 1.89
N ARG A 62 -6.18 6.68 1.74
CA ARG A 62 -5.39 7.88 1.43
C ARG A 62 -5.80 8.52 0.11
N LEU A 63 -6.09 7.70 -0.91
CA LEU A 63 -6.54 8.19 -2.21
C LEU A 63 -7.91 8.87 -2.10
N GLU A 64 -8.83 8.32 -1.32
CA GLU A 64 -10.14 8.94 -1.11
C GLU A 64 -10.04 10.23 -0.28
N GLU A 65 -9.22 10.24 0.78
CA GLU A 65 -8.93 11.46 1.55
C GLU A 65 -8.35 12.56 0.66
N ALA A 66 -7.40 12.23 -0.21
CA ALA A 66 -6.82 13.16 -1.17
C ALA A 66 -7.88 13.70 -2.16
N ARG A 67 -8.79 12.84 -2.65
CA ARG A 67 -9.90 13.27 -3.53
C ARG A 67 -10.89 14.17 -2.81
N VAL A 68 -11.23 13.88 -1.55
CA VAL A 68 -12.10 14.73 -0.74
C VAL A 68 -11.45 16.09 -0.47
N ALA A 69 -10.15 16.10 -0.12
CA ALA A 69 -9.42 17.34 0.08
C ALA A 69 -9.35 18.19 -1.19
N GLU A 70 -9.10 17.57 -2.35
CA GLU A 70 -9.06 18.29 -3.62
C GLU A 70 -10.43 18.88 -4.00
N ARG A 71 -11.51 18.12 -3.82
CA ARG A 71 -12.88 18.63 -4.06
C ARG A 71 -13.19 19.85 -3.18
N LYS A 72 -12.83 19.81 -1.90
CA LYS A 72 -13.00 20.96 -1.00
C LYS A 72 -12.22 22.19 -1.47
N ARG A 73 -10.99 22.01 -1.94
CA ARG A 73 -10.19 23.12 -2.48
C ARG A 73 -10.84 23.74 -3.71
N VAL A 74 -11.32 22.91 -4.64
CA VAL A 74 -12.03 23.38 -5.84
C VAL A 74 -13.31 24.15 -5.47
N ASP A 75 -14.09 23.63 -4.51
CA ASP A 75 -15.32 24.30 -4.05
C ASP A 75 -15.02 25.63 -3.35
N GLU A 76 -13.99 25.68 -2.49
CA GLU A 76 -13.54 26.91 -1.82
C GLU A 76 -13.05 27.95 -2.81
N ASP A 77 -12.29 27.55 -3.82
CA ASP A 77 -11.82 28.44 -4.89
C ASP A 77 -13.02 28.98 -5.70
N ALA A 78 -13.98 28.12 -6.06
CA ALA A 78 -15.19 28.54 -6.78
C ALA A 78 -16.04 29.55 -5.99
N GLN A 79 -16.16 29.36 -4.66
CA GLN A 79 -16.86 30.32 -3.79
C GLN A 79 -16.12 31.65 -3.66
N ARG A 80 -14.79 31.63 -3.63
CA ARG A 80 -13.97 32.85 -3.63
C ARG A 80 -14.17 33.65 -4.91
N TYR A 81 -14.15 33.01 -6.08
CA TYR A 81 -14.39 33.70 -7.36
C TYR A 81 -15.78 34.34 -7.42
N GLN A 82 -16.84 33.66 -6.96
CA GLN A 82 -18.19 34.24 -6.92
C GLN A 82 -18.35 35.40 -5.93
N THR A 83 -17.57 35.41 -4.85
CA THR A 83 -17.63 36.48 -3.85
C THR A 83 -16.91 37.74 -4.33
N LEU A 84 -15.79 37.59 -5.04
CA LEU A 84 -15.07 38.69 -5.67
C LEU A 84 -15.90 39.33 -6.79
N ASP A 85 -16.52 38.52 -7.65
CA ASP A 85 -17.36 39.01 -8.76
C ASP A 85 -18.59 39.81 -8.28
N LYS A 86 -19.12 39.50 -7.08
CA LYS A 86 -20.22 40.25 -6.45
C LYS A 86 -19.77 41.49 -5.67
N GLN A 87 -18.48 41.62 -5.37
CA GLN A 87 -17.94 42.81 -4.69
C GLN A 87 -17.53 43.90 -5.68
N ASP A 88 -17.34 43.54 -6.95
CA ASP A 88 -16.97 44.46 -8.03
C ASP A 88 -18.19 44.91 -8.89
N ALA A 89 -19.42 44.56 -8.50
CA ALA A 89 -20.69 44.91 -9.17
C ALA A 89 -21.56 45.83 -8.29
#